data_AF-A0A1F9R2N0-F1
#
_entry.id   AF-A0A1F9R2N0-F1
#
_cell.length_a   1.000
_cell.length_b   1.000
_cell.length_c   1.000
_cell.angle_alpha   90.00
_cell.angle_beta   90.00
_cell.angle_gamma   90.00
#
_symmetry.space_group_name_H-M   'P 1'
#
loop_
_entity.id
_entity.type
_entity.pdbx_description
1 polymer ?
#
loop_
_entity_poly.entity_id
_entity_poly.type
_entity_poly.pdbx_seq_one_letter_code
_entity_poly.pdbx_strand_id
1 'polypeptide(L)'
;MITTKIKELVALQAKAENLQSQIESERKSELAALPHAYGYASLKEFIKALKAAAGSRRKGPGRKATSKKATSKSGKRAYTKITPEIKQQVISAVKADKSGATIAKEFGISLPSVQNIKKAAGLVKTRVPAAS
;
A
#
# COMPACT_ATOMS: atom_id res chain seq x y z
N MET A 1 -19.40 32.03 3.85
CA MET A 1 -18.65 31.29 2.80
C MET A 1 -17.78 30.17 3.37
N ILE A 2 -16.95 30.40 4.40
CA ILE A 2 -16.11 29.31 4.97
C ILE A 2 -16.92 28.42 5.92
N THR A 3 -17.76 29.02 6.77
CA THR A 3 -18.62 28.29 7.72
C THR A 3 -19.62 27.35 7.03
N THR A 4 -20.14 27.73 5.86
CA THR A 4 -21.00 26.86 5.03
C THR A 4 -20.23 25.67 4.49
N LYS A 5 -19.03 25.90 3.94
CA LYS A 5 -18.13 24.83 3.45
C LYS A 5 -17.70 23.86 4.56
N ILE A 6 -17.47 24.33 5.78
CA ILE A 6 -17.14 23.47 6.93
C ILE A 6 -18.33 22.55 7.26
N LYS A 7 -19.56 23.08 7.27
CA LYS A 7 -20.77 22.26 7.50
C LYS A 7 -20.97 21.21 6.41
N GLU A 8 -20.74 21.58 5.14
CA GLU A 8 -20.77 20.65 4.02
C GLU A 8 -19.70 19.55 4.15
N LEU A 9 -18.49 19.91 4.57
CA LEU A 9 -17.40 18.95 4.79
C LEU A 9 -17.78 17.90 5.85
N VAL A 10 -18.31 18.34 7.00
CA VAL A 10 -18.76 17.44 8.06
C VAL A 10 -19.89 16.54 7.57
N ALA A 11 -20.85 17.07 6.82
CA ALA A 11 -21.95 16.28 6.25
C ALA A 11 -21.44 15.23 5.23
N LEU A 12 -20.44 15.58 4.41
CA LEU A 12 -19.82 14.64 3.47
C LEU A 12 -19.01 13.56 4.19
N GLN A 13 -18.32 13.90 5.28
CA GLN A 13 -17.61 12.93 6.11
C GLN A 13 -18.58 11.91 6.74
N ALA A 14 -19.70 12.39 7.32
CA ALA A 14 -20.72 11.50 7.87
C ALA A 14 -21.31 10.56 6.79
N LYS A 15 -21.51 11.06 5.57
CA LYS A 15 -21.92 10.23 4.43
C LYS A 15 -20.85 9.20 4.04
N ALA A 16 -19.58 9.60 4.05
CA ALA A 16 -18.47 8.70 3.73
C ALA A 16 -18.34 7.57 4.76
N GLU A 17 -18.47 7.86 6.05
CA GLU A 17 -18.42 6.85 7.12
C GLU A 17 -19.59 5.85 7.03
N ASN A 18 -20.79 6.34 6.71
CA ASN A 18 -21.95 5.48 6.47
C ASN A 18 -21.73 4.56 5.26
N LEU A 19 -21.24 5.11 4.13
CA LEU A 19 -20.94 4.31 2.93
C LEU A 19 -19.83 3.29 3.21
N GLN A 20 -18.78 3.66 3.97
CA GLN A 20 -17.73 2.72 4.37
C GLN A 20 -18.30 1.56 5.17
N SER A 21 -19.18 1.84 6.14
CA SER A 21 -19.81 0.82 6.97
C SER A 21 -20.68 -0.15 6.14
N GLN A 22 -21.44 0.39 5.17
CA GLN A 22 -22.23 -0.41 4.23
C GLN A 22 -21.34 -1.29 3.33
N ILE A 23 -20.28 -0.71 2.77
CA ILE A 23 -19.31 -1.45 1.94
C ILE A 23 -18.67 -2.59 2.73
N GLU A 24 -18.36 -2.38 4.01
CA GLU A 24 -17.79 -3.42 4.85
C GLU A 24 -18.79 -4.55 5.16
N SER A 25 -20.06 -4.22 5.42
CA SER A 25 -21.09 -5.25 5.65
C SER A 25 -21.37 -6.04 4.37
N GLU A 26 -21.51 -5.34 3.24
CA GLU A 26 -21.68 -5.96 1.93
C GLU A 26 -20.49 -6.85 1.58
N ARG A 27 -19.25 -6.34 1.68
CA ARG A 27 -18.04 -7.15 1.44
C ARG A 27 -17.98 -8.40 2.30
N LYS A 28 -18.32 -8.32 3.59
CA LYS A 28 -18.31 -9.50 4.48
C LYS A 28 -19.33 -10.54 4.01
N SER A 29 -20.53 -10.08 3.62
CA SER A 29 -21.58 -10.96 3.12
C SER A 29 -21.19 -11.63 1.79
N GLU A 30 -20.61 -10.86 0.86
CA GLU A 30 -20.12 -11.38 -0.43
C GLU A 30 -19.01 -12.42 -0.21
N LEU A 31 -18.01 -12.10 0.63
CA LEU A 31 -16.91 -13.02 0.94
C LEU A 31 -17.40 -14.33 1.56
N ALA A 32 -18.44 -14.28 2.39
CA ALA A 32 -19.05 -15.46 2.98
C ALA A 32 -19.85 -16.29 1.97
N ALA A 33 -20.41 -15.66 0.92
CA ALA A 33 -21.13 -16.33 -0.15
C ALA A 33 -20.21 -16.96 -1.21
N LEU A 34 -18.96 -16.48 -1.35
CA LEU A 34 -18.01 -16.99 -2.35
C LEU A 34 -17.84 -18.52 -2.34
N PRO A 35 -17.65 -19.23 -1.21
CA PRO A 35 -17.51 -20.68 -1.23
C PRO A 35 -18.69 -21.37 -1.92
N HIS A 36 -19.92 -20.95 -1.62
CA HIS A 36 -21.13 -21.51 -2.22
C HIS A 36 -21.26 -21.16 -3.71
N ALA A 37 -20.91 -19.93 -4.10
CA ALA A 37 -20.94 -19.50 -5.50
C ALA A 37 -20.02 -20.34 -6.40
N TYR A 38 -18.93 -20.86 -5.85
CA TYR A 38 -18.01 -21.77 -6.55
C TYR A 38 -18.29 -23.27 -6.27
N GLY A 39 -19.43 -23.60 -5.68
CA GLY A 39 -19.87 -24.97 -5.47
C GLY A 39 -19.16 -25.72 -4.33
N TYR A 40 -18.49 -25.01 -3.42
CA TYR A 40 -17.87 -25.64 -2.24
C TYR A 40 -18.87 -25.73 -1.09
N ALA A 41 -18.94 -26.90 -0.45
CA ALA A 41 -19.80 -27.13 0.70
C ALA A 41 -19.25 -26.50 1.99
N SER A 42 -17.94 -26.23 2.04
CA SER A 42 -17.30 -25.63 3.21
C SER A 42 -16.24 -24.58 2.84
N LEU A 43 -16.09 -23.58 3.72
CA LEU A 43 -15.00 -22.61 3.65
C LEU A 43 -13.62 -23.29 3.65
N LYS A 44 -13.47 -24.42 4.35
CA LYS A 44 -12.21 -25.17 4.42
C LYS A 44 -11.81 -25.74 3.06
N GLU A 45 -12.76 -26.31 2.32
CA GLU A 45 -12.54 -26.82 0.97
C GLU A 45 -12.22 -25.69 -0.01
N PHE A 46 -12.96 -24.58 0.08
CA PHE A 46 -12.69 -23.39 -0.72
C PHE A 46 -11.29 -22.84 -0.45
N ILE A 47 -10.87 -22.70 0.81
CA ILE A 47 -9.51 -22.24 1.15
C ILE A 47 -8.45 -23.22 0.63
N LYS A 48 -8.70 -24.53 0.68
CA LYS A 48 -7.77 -25.55 0.14
C LYS A 48 -7.60 -25.38 -1.37
N ALA A 49 -8.70 -25.24 -2.10
CA ALA A 49 -8.68 -25.02 -3.55
C ALA A 49 -8.05 -23.67 -3.91
N LEU A 50 -8.39 -22.60 -3.17
CA LEU A 50 -7.82 -21.27 -3.36
C LEU A 50 -6.30 -21.27 -3.11
N LYS A 51 -5.83 -21.95 -2.07
CA LYS A 51 -4.39 -22.12 -1.81
C LYS A 51 -3.69 -22.93 -2.90
N ALA A 52 -4.33 -23.96 -3.44
CA ALA A 52 -3.79 -24.72 -4.57
C ALA A 52 -3.70 -23.87 -5.84
N ALA A 53 -4.75 -23.11 -6.16
CA ALA A 53 -4.79 -22.18 -7.29
C ALA A 53 -3.78 -21.03 -7.15
N ALA A 54 -3.69 -20.42 -5.96
CA ALA A 54 -2.75 -19.34 -5.68
C ALA A 54 -1.29 -19.81 -5.56
N GLY A 55 -1.09 -21.02 -5.01
CA GLY A 55 0.23 -21.65 -4.82
C GLY A 55 0.83 -22.24 -6.11
N SER A 56 -0.01 -22.59 -7.09
CA SER A 56 0.44 -23.04 -8.42
C SER A 56 1.35 -22.03 -9.12
N ARG A 57 1.15 -20.72 -8.90
CA ARG A 57 2.01 -19.66 -9.46
C ARG A 57 3.45 -19.61 -8.91
N ARG A 58 3.81 -20.42 -7.89
CA ARG A 58 5.18 -20.43 -7.31
C ARG A 58 5.93 -21.74 -7.46
N LYS A 59 5.36 -22.76 -8.10
CA LYS A 59 6.11 -24.00 -8.38
C LYS A 59 6.83 -23.87 -9.72
N GLY A 60 7.86 -23.02 -9.76
CA GLY A 60 8.97 -23.28 -10.67
C GLY A 60 9.53 -24.68 -10.37
N PRO A 61 9.91 -25.48 -11.38
CA PRO A 61 10.42 -26.82 -11.17
C PRO A 61 11.81 -26.72 -10.57
N GLY A 62 11.91 -26.73 -9.23
CA GLY A 62 13.21 -26.58 -8.60
C GLY A 62 13.13 -26.33 -7.11
N ARG A 63 12.79 -27.36 -6.33
CA ARG A 63 13.36 -27.55 -4.99
C ARG A 63 13.03 -28.95 -4.46
N LYS A 64 13.83 -29.91 -4.89
CA LYS A 64 14.28 -30.98 -4.00
C LYS A 64 15.65 -30.57 -3.46
N ALA A 65 15.69 -30.43 -2.13
CA ALA A 65 16.79 -30.71 -1.22
C ALA A 65 18.17 -30.03 -1.36
N THR A 66 18.74 -29.81 -0.18
CA THR A 66 20.16 -29.76 0.20
C THR A 66 20.90 -28.42 0.27
N SER A 67 21.17 -28.06 1.53
CA SER A 67 22.47 -27.66 2.07
C SER A 67 22.90 -26.19 2.04
N LYS A 68 23.66 -25.90 3.10
CA LYS A 68 24.57 -24.79 3.35
C LYS A 68 23.94 -23.46 3.76
N LYS A 69 23.89 -23.34 5.09
CA LYS A 69 24.17 -22.12 5.87
C LYS A 69 25.21 -21.27 5.14
N ALA A 70 24.75 -20.27 4.39
CA ALA A 70 25.57 -19.22 3.83
C ALA A 70 25.24 -17.93 4.58
N THR A 71 26.19 -17.54 5.41
CA THR A 71 26.29 -16.23 6.02
C THR A 71 26.23 -15.15 4.93
N SER A 72 25.22 -14.29 4.98
CA SER A 72 25.38 -12.92 4.48
C SER A 72 24.52 -11.97 5.33
N LYS A 73 25.21 -11.21 6.18
CA LYS A 73 24.71 -9.94 6.70
C LYS A 73 24.57 -9.00 5.50
N SER A 74 23.39 -8.96 4.90
CA SER A 74 22.83 -7.76 4.29
C SER A 74 21.34 -7.98 4.14
N GLY A 75 20.63 -7.90 5.26
CA GLY A 75 19.18 -7.83 5.23
C GLY A 75 18.81 -6.57 4.45
N LYS A 76 18.53 -6.72 3.15
CA LYS A 76 17.85 -5.71 2.34
C LYS A 76 16.60 -5.34 3.13
N ARG A 77 16.64 -4.20 3.82
CA ARG A 77 15.46 -3.69 4.54
C ARG A 77 14.38 -3.59 3.49
N ALA A 78 13.29 -4.33 3.69
CA ALA A 78 12.15 -4.29 2.79
C ALA A 78 11.75 -2.83 2.65
N TYR A 79 11.89 -2.28 1.45
CA TYR A 79 11.50 -0.91 1.20
C TYR A 79 9.98 -0.83 1.36
N THR A 80 9.52 0.04 2.25
CA THR A 80 8.09 0.36 2.39
C THR A 80 7.58 0.82 1.03
N LYS A 81 6.55 0.13 0.50
CA LYS A 81 5.91 0.54 -0.75
C LYS A 81 5.34 1.94 -0.53
N ILE A 82 5.83 2.91 -1.29
CA ILE A 82 5.33 4.28 -1.25
C ILE A 82 3.98 4.28 -1.95
N THR A 83 2.90 4.20 -1.18
CA THR A 83 1.52 4.35 -1.65
C THR A 83 1.25 5.79 -2.08
N PRO A 84 0.27 6.05 -2.96
CA PRO A 84 -0.07 7.40 -3.40
C PRO A 84 -0.42 8.35 -2.24
N GLU A 85 -1.05 7.82 -1.19
CA GLU A 85 -1.40 8.56 0.03
C GLU A 85 -0.17 9.10 0.75
N ILE A 86 0.86 8.27 0.91
CA ILE A 86 2.13 8.66 1.54
C ILE A 86 2.83 9.77 0.74
N LYS A 87 2.73 9.76 -0.60
CA LYS A 87 3.31 10.83 -1.44
C LYS A 87 2.64 12.17 -1.14
N GLN A 88 1.31 12.20 -1.00
CA GLN A 88 0.57 13.43 -0.69
C GLN A 88 0.93 13.95 0.70
N GLN A 89 1.00 13.07 1.70
CA GLN A 89 1.41 13.44 3.06
C GLN A 89 2.84 14.03 3.09
N VAL A 90 3.78 13.44 2.36
CA VAL A 90 5.13 13.96 2.21
C VAL A 90 5.13 15.33 1.52
N ILE A 91 4.33 15.53 0.46
CA ILE A 91 4.24 16.83 -0.23
C ILE A 91 3.68 17.91 0.71
N SER A 92 2.64 17.60 1.48
CA SER A 92 2.07 18.52 2.48
C SER A 92 3.08 18.87 3.58
N ALA A 93 3.83 17.88 4.08
CA ALA A 93 4.87 18.10 5.08
C ALA A 93 6.02 18.97 4.55
N VAL A 94 6.37 18.85 3.27
CA VAL A 94 7.37 19.69 2.62
C VAL A 94 6.88 21.12 2.43
N LYS A 95 5.59 21.33 2.10
CA LYS A 95 4.98 22.67 2.00
C LYS A 95 4.88 23.38 3.36
N ALA A 96 4.86 22.62 4.45
CA ALA A 96 4.89 23.13 5.83
C ALA A 96 6.33 23.35 6.35
N ASP A 97 7.32 23.51 5.46
CA ASP A 97 8.74 23.76 5.76
C ASP A 97 9.43 22.74 6.68
N LYS A 98 8.87 21.54 6.85
CA LYS A 98 9.55 20.47 7.59
C LYS A 98 10.80 19.97 6.83
N SER A 99 11.88 19.74 7.57
CA SER A 99 13.11 19.15 7.02
C SER A 99 12.86 17.75 6.45
N GLY A 100 13.44 17.46 5.29
CA GLY A 100 13.31 16.15 4.63
C GLY A 100 13.82 14.98 5.49
N ALA A 101 14.74 15.23 6.41
CA ALA A 101 15.22 14.22 7.35
C ALA A 101 14.20 13.86 8.43
N THR A 102 13.40 14.83 8.87
CA THR A 102 12.30 14.60 9.81
C THR A 102 11.19 13.82 9.14
N ILE A 103 10.83 14.19 7.90
CA ILE A 103 9.83 13.50 7.08
C ILE A 103 10.23 12.03 6.84
N ALA A 104 11.50 11.77 6.50
CA ALA A 104 11.99 10.41 6.31
C ALA A 104 11.81 9.53 7.56
N LYS A 105 12.04 10.08 8.76
CA LYS A 105 11.86 9.37 10.03
C LYS A 105 10.37 9.17 10.36
N GLU A 106 9.56 10.21 10.20
CA GLU A 106 8.12 10.23 10.52
C GLU A 106 7.35 9.21 9.67
N PHE A 107 7.66 9.14 8.37
CA PHE A 107 6.96 8.24 7.45
C PHE A 107 7.68 6.90 7.21
N GLY A 108 8.84 6.66 7.84
CA GLY A 108 9.62 5.43 7.66
C GLY A 108 10.13 5.23 6.22
N ILE A 109 10.45 6.34 5.53
CA ILE A 109 10.88 6.37 4.13
C ILE A 109 12.36 6.74 4.07
N SER A 110 13.08 6.24 3.07
CA SER A 110 14.47 6.65 2.86
C SER A 110 14.58 8.11 2.38
N LEU A 111 15.66 8.80 2.77
CA LEU A 111 15.94 10.17 2.30
C LEU A 111 15.89 10.33 0.76
N PRO A 112 16.44 9.39 -0.04
CA PRO A 112 16.32 9.46 -1.50
C PRO A 112 14.88 9.44 -2.00
N SER A 113 14.01 8.69 -1.33
CA SER A 113 12.59 8.60 -1.69
C SER A 113 11.84 9.90 -1.39
N VAL A 114 12.14 10.58 -0.28
CA VAL A 114 11.62 11.93 -0.02
C VAL A 114 12.05 12.89 -1.13
N GLN A 115 13.29 12.81 -1.58
CA GLN A 115 13.79 13.64 -2.68
C GLN A 115 13.12 13.31 -4.03
N ASN A 116 12.85 12.04 -4.31
CA ASN A 116 12.12 11.63 -5.51
C ASN A 116 10.66 12.13 -5.50
N ILE A 117 10.00 12.13 -4.33
CA ILE A 117 8.66 12.71 -4.17
C ILE A 117 8.71 14.23 -4.39
N LYS A 118 9.71 14.93 -3.84
CA LYS A 118 9.91 16.38 -4.07
C LYS A 118 10.10 16.71 -5.55
N LYS A 119 10.90 15.92 -6.28
CA LYS A 119 11.09 16.05 -7.73
C LYS A 119 9.80 15.80 -8.50
N ALA A 120 9.07 14.74 -8.17
CA ALA A 120 7.78 14.40 -8.80
C ALA A 120 6.71 15.47 -8.55
N ALA A 121 6.78 16.18 -7.42
CA ALA A 121 5.91 17.30 -7.08
C ALA A 121 6.37 18.65 -7.66
N GLY A 122 7.48 18.69 -8.42
CA GLY A 122 8.02 19.93 -9.00
C GLY A 122 8.65 20.89 -8.00
N LEU A 123 8.84 20.47 -6.74
CA LEU A 123 9.36 21.32 -5.66
C LEU A 123 10.89 21.46 -5.67
N VAL A 124 11.58 20.62 -6.46
CA VAL A 124 13.05 20.67 -6.60
C VAL A 124 13.43 20.47 -8.07
N LYS A 125 14.33 21.33 -8.58
CA LYS A 125 14.86 21.27 -9.94
C LYS A 125 15.43 19.88 -10.24
N THR A 126 14.83 19.20 -11.22
CA THR A 126 15.39 17.97 -11.80
C THR A 126 16.64 18.35 -12.58
N ARG A 127 17.81 17.83 -12.18
CA ARG A 127 18.97 17.86 -13.07
C ARG A 127 18.68 16.90 -14.20
N VAL A 128 18.52 17.42 -15.42
CA VAL A 128 18.50 16.64 -16.65
C VAL A 128 19.87 15.96 -16.74
N PRO A 129 19.96 14.62 -16.80
CA PRO A 129 21.23 13.99 -17.13
C PRO A 129 21.61 14.44 -18.54
N ALA A 130 22.80 15.03 -18.70
CA ALA A 130 23.34 15.36 -20.01
C ALA A 130 23.30 14.09 -20.87
N ALA A 131 22.77 14.23 -22.09
CA ALA A 131 22.76 13.17 -23.09
C ALA A 131 24.19 12.63 -23.28
N SER A 132 24.27 11.31 -23.43
CA SER A 132 25.48 10.51 -23.70
C SER A 132 26.34 11.07 -24.81
#